data_AF-A0A969VG74-F1
#
_entry.id   AF-A0A969VG74-F1
#
_cell.length_a   1.000
_cell.length_b   1.000
_cell.length_c   1.000
_cell.angle_alpha   90.00
_cell.angle_beta   90.00
_cell.angle_gamma   90.00
#
_symmetry.space_group_name_H-M   'P 1'
#
loop_
_entity.id
_entity.type
_entity.pdbx_description
1 polymer ?
#
loop_
_entity_poly.entity_id
_entity_poly.type
_entity_poly.pdbx_seq_one_letter_code
_entity_poly.pdbx_strand_id
1 'polypeptide(L)'
;MNKIITTLATTLTISLALNTTVQARIITSISPPSGTGQGDVFCPQVQTSVDTPFPNNTGNQINNFPGLSCTPTTFLEIAPIDTTLFVEPSKGTTEYLLSQKVVNSTQATWNGFNIAIGFSLDNGLGGDNFASPAVILVPTGFAIPTFNNAQPTSSKFAQVNPDGSFNINWSGGTVAPGESVDFTFSLDIPDDLEANNFYDSFTIRQLPIASNLNENKTVPEPSLIFAFLSLLGF
;
A
#
# COMPACT_ATOMS: atom_id res chain seq x y z
N MET A 1 -71.55 -28.81 -28.38
CA MET A 1 -70.42 -27.93 -28.74
C MET A 1 -69.85 -27.34 -27.46
N ASN A 2 -68.79 -27.94 -26.92
CA ASN A 2 -68.15 -27.46 -25.68
C ASN A 2 -67.00 -26.53 -26.05
N LYS A 3 -67.09 -25.25 -25.65
CA LYS A 3 -66.01 -24.27 -25.82
C LYS A 3 -65.04 -24.40 -24.64
N ILE A 4 -63.82 -24.80 -24.94
CA ILE A 4 -62.69 -24.80 -24.00
C ILE A 4 -62.12 -23.38 -23.99
N ILE A 5 -62.17 -22.73 -22.83
CA ILE A 5 -61.56 -21.40 -22.60
C ILE A 5 -60.17 -21.66 -22.01
N THR A 6 -59.14 -21.40 -22.80
CA THR A 6 -57.74 -21.52 -22.39
C THR A 6 -57.28 -20.19 -21.81
N THR A 7 -57.12 -20.10 -20.49
CA THR A 7 -56.63 -18.90 -19.81
C THR A 7 -55.09 -18.96 -19.77
N LEU A 8 -54.43 -18.07 -20.50
CA LEU A 8 -52.96 -17.91 -20.45
C LEU A 8 -52.59 -17.13 -19.18
N ALA A 9 -52.03 -17.80 -18.19
CA ALA A 9 -51.42 -17.15 -17.04
C ALA A 9 -50.01 -16.68 -17.42
N THR A 10 -49.81 -15.36 -17.51
CA THR A 10 -48.49 -14.76 -17.73
C THR A 10 -47.85 -14.47 -16.38
N THR A 11 -46.87 -15.29 -15.99
CA THR A 11 -46.11 -15.08 -14.76
C THR A 11 -45.06 -14.00 -15.01
N LEU A 12 -45.23 -12.83 -14.38
CA LEU A 12 -44.25 -11.75 -14.41
C LEU A 12 -43.16 -12.03 -13.36
N THR A 13 -41.99 -12.47 -13.80
CA THR A 13 -40.80 -12.62 -12.94
C THR A 13 -40.10 -11.28 -12.79
N ILE A 14 -40.24 -10.64 -11.62
CA ILE A 14 -39.43 -9.48 -11.24
C ILE A 14 -38.09 -10.01 -10.73
N SER A 15 -37.08 -9.98 -11.58
CA SER A 15 -35.69 -10.21 -11.19
C SER A 15 -35.16 -8.93 -10.53
N LEU A 16 -35.01 -8.94 -9.20
CA LEU A 16 -34.23 -7.95 -8.46
C LEU A 16 -32.75 -8.31 -8.67
N ALA A 17 -32.14 -7.74 -9.72
CA ALA A 17 -30.69 -7.75 -9.84
C ALA A 17 -30.13 -6.90 -8.67
N LEU A 18 -29.62 -7.57 -7.64
CA LEU A 18 -28.77 -6.94 -6.63
C LEU A 18 -27.48 -6.53 -7.37
N ASN A 19 -27.40 -5.27 -7.78
CA ASN A 19 -26.13 -4.69 -8.20
C ASN A 19 -25.27 -4.61 -6.93
N THR A 20 -24.39 -5.59 -6.75
CA THR A 20 -23.29 -5.47 -5.77
C THR A 20 -22.38 -4.38 -6.32
N THR A 21 -22.58 -3.15 -5.86
CA THR A 21 -21.67 -2.04 -6.14
C THR A 21 -20.34 -2.39 -5.49
N VAL A 22 -19.39 -2.87 -6.29
CA VAL A 22 -17.99 -2.96 -5.87
C VAL A 22 -17.54 -1.55 -5.59
N GLN A 23 -17.03 -1.31 -4.39
CA GLN A 23 -16.64 0.01 -3.92
C GLN A 23 -15.07 0.16 -4.09
N ALA A 24 -14.45 1.36 -4.32
CA ALA A 24 -13.02 1.76 -4.56
C ALA A 24 -12.58 2.81 -3.56
N ARG A 25 -11.35 2.84 -3.05
CA ARG A 25 -10.89 4.06 -2.36
C ARG A 25 -10.13 5.00 -3.29
N ILE A 26 -10.14 6.29 -2.95
CA ILE A 26 -9.18 7.27 -3.44
C ILE A 26 -8.25 7.68 -2.30
N ILE A 27 -7.00 7.99 -2.62
CA ILE A 27 -6.08 8.68 -1.70
C ILE A 27 -6.50 10.15 -1.64
N THR A 28 -6.70 10.65 -0.42
CA THR A 28 -7.04 12.06 -0.17
C THR A 28 -5.85 12.85 0.32
N SER A 29 -4.96 12.22 1.08
CA SER A 29 -3.72 12.83 1.55
C SER A 29 -2.64 11.81 1.89
N ILE A 30 -1.40 12.27 1.91
CA ILE A 30 -0.21 11.50 2.24
C ILE A 30 0.48 12.17 3.42
N SER A 31 0.80 11.40 4.47
CA SER A 31 1.59 11.89 5.59
C SER A 31 3.02 12.23 5.15
N PRO A 32 3.71 13.15 5.85
CA PRO A 32 5.16 13.17 5.79
C PRO A 32 5.72 11.77 6.08
N PRO A 33 6.85 11.39 5.45
CA PRO A 33 7.53 10.15 5.80
C PRO A 33 8.00 10.24 7.26
N SER A 34 8.00 9.11 7.97
CA SER A 34 8.45 8.98 9.36
C SER A 34 9.25 7.70 9.56
N GLY A 35 9.94 7.53 10.68
CA GLY A 35 10.71 6.32 11.00
C GLY A 35 12.21 6.55 11.15
N THR A 36 12.89 5.60 11.79
CA THR A 36 14.29 5.72 12.20
C THR A 36 15.25 5.76 11.01
N GLY A 37 14.85 5.28 9.82
CA GLY A 37 15.64 5.41 8.60
C GLY A 37 15.99 6.86 8.23
N GLN A 38 15.18 7.85 8.67
CA GLN A 38 15.44 9.28 8.45
C GLN A 38 16.45 9.88 9.43
N GLY A 39 16.86 9.17 10.47
CA GLY A 39 17.66 9.73 11.57
C GLY A 39 17.02 10.98 12.16
N ASP A 40 17.82 12.04 12.33
CA ASP A 40 17.39 13.32 12.92
C ASP A 40 16.76 14.30 11.92
N VAL A 41 16.42 13.87 10.69
CA VAL A 41 15.83 14.76 9.68
C VAL A 41 14.45 15.23 10.13
N PHE A 42 14.30 16.55 10.30
CA PHE A 42 13.02 17.16 10.59
C PHE A 42 12.26 17.50 9.31
N CYS A 43 11.35 16.60 8.92
CA CYS A 43 10.42 16.89 7.83
C CYS A 43 9.35 17.88 8.28
N PRO A 44 9.01 18.89 7.46
CA PRO A 44 7.79 19.66 7.68
C PRO A 44 6.62 18.69 7.87
N GLN A 45 5.92 18.80 8.99
CA GLN A 45 4.80 17.92 9.33
C GLN A 45 3.53 18.33 8.57
N VAL A 46 3.65 18.50 7.26
CA VAL A 46 2.57 18.94 6.37
C VAL A 46 2.16 17.76 5.51
N GLN A 47 0.90 17.33 5.67
CA GLN A 47 0.28 16.34 4.80
C GLN A 47 0.18 16.88 3.38
N THR A 48 0.48 16.05 2.39
CA THR A 48 0.31 16.40 0.98
C THR A 48 -1.07 15.95 0.52
N SER A 49 -1.94 16.90 0.16
CA SER A 49 -3.24 16.58 -0.46
C SER A 49 -3.03 15.92 -1.82
N VAL A 50 -3.84 14.92 -2.13
CA VAL A 50 -3.82 14.21 -3.41
C VAL A 50 -5.10 14.53 -4.17
N ASP A 51 -4.96 14.99 -5.40
CA ASP A 51 -6.08 15.12 -6.34
C ASP A 51 -6.20 13.83 -7.16
N THR A 52 -7.40 13.24 -7.15
CA THR A 52 -7.70 12.01 -7.90
C THR A 52 -8.72 12.35 -8.98
N PRO A 53 -8.28 12.80 -10.17
CA PRO A 53 -9.18 13.27 -11.22
C PRO A 53 -10.03 12.14 -11.83
N PHE A 54 -9.57 10.89 -11.73
CA PHE A 54 -10.27 9.73 -12.28
C PHE A 54 -10.43 8.62 -11.22
N PRO A 55 -11.33 8.79 -10.23
CA PRO A 55 -11.70 7.72 -9.31
C PRO A 55 -12.22 6.50 -10.07
N ASN A 56 -12.01 5.30 -9.54
CA ASN A 56 -12.44 4.03 -10.17
C ASN A 56 -11.80 3.75 -11.54
N ASN A 57 -10.65 4.35 -11.82
CA ASN A 57 -9.96 4.22 -13.09
C ASN A 57 -8.47 3.92 -12.85
N THR A 58 -7.79 3.56 -13.94
CA THR A 58 -6.35 3.39 -13.96
C THR A 58 -5.62 4.65 -14.38
N GLY A 59 -4.35 4.76 -13.98
CA GLY A 59 -3.46 5.82 -14.44
C GLY A 59 -3.53 7.15 -13.67
N ASN A 60 -4.09 7.17 -12.45
CA ASN A 60 -3.91 8.33 -11.57
C ASN A 60 -2.42 8.42 -11.18
N GLN A 61 -1.80 9.59 -11.30
CA GLN A 61 -0.35 9.73 -11.07
C GLN A 61 -0.08 10.52 -9.80
N ILE A 62 0.78 9.96 -8.94
CA ILE A 62 1.35 10.67 -7.80
C ILE A 62 2.84 10.82 -8.06
N ASN A 63 3.21 12.01 -8.53
CA ASN A 63 4.60 12.36 -8.76
C ASN A 63 5.23 12.85 -7.47
N ASN A 64 6.51 12.56 -7.28
CA ASN A 64 7.28 13.00 -6.11
C ASN A 64 6.71 12.46 -4.78
N PHE A 65 6.25 11.20 -4.77
CA PHE A 65 5.84 10.53 -3.53
C PHE A 65 6.99 10.56 -2.50
N PRO A 66 6.73 10.85 -1.21
CA PRO A 66 5.43 11.01 -0.54
C PRO A 66 4.78 12.41 -0.60
N GLY A 67 5.35 13.35 -1.36
CA GLY A 67 4.78 14.68 -1.56
C GLY A 67 5.83 15.80 -1.50
N LEU A 68 5.46 16.98 -1.02
CA LEU A 68 6.42 18.11 -0.92
C LEU A 68 7.28 18.04 0.35
N SER A 69 6.80 17.37 1.39
CA SER A 69 7.52 17.17 2.65
C SER A 69 8.57 16.06 2.48
N CYS A 70 9.85 16.40 2.58
CA CYS A 70 10.97 15.45 2.52
C CYS A 70 11.04 14.62 1.23
N THR A 71 10.87 15.30 0.09
CA THR A 71 11.20 14.76 -1.23
C THR A 71 12.42 15.47 -1.80
N PRO A 72 13.51 14.74 -2.14
CA PRO A 72 13.63 13.28 -2.10
C PRO A 72 13.70 12.72 -0.68
N THR A 73 13.18 11.51 -0.48
CA THR A 73 13.28 10.79 0.80
C THR A 73 14.72 10.42 1.05
N THR A 74 15.29 10.85 2.17
CA THR A 74 16.71 10.65 2.49
C THR A 74 16.84 9.68 3.65
N PHE A 75 17.57 8.59 3.45
CA PHE A 75 17.91 7.64 4.51
C PHE A 75 19.25 8.03 5.13
N LEU A 76 19.26 8.27 6.44
CA LEU A 76 20.47 8.42 7.25
C LEU A 76 20.89 7.10 7.90
N GLU A 77 19.95 6.16 8.08
CA GLU A 77 20.17 4.84 8.66
C GLU A 77 19.60 3.72 7.78
N ILE A 78 20.14 2.50 7.94
CA ILE A 78 19.56 1.28 7.34
C ILE A 78 18.42 0.80 8.24
N ALA A 79 17.29 1.48 8.15
CA ALA A 79 16.09 1.21 8.93
C ALA A 79 14.83 1.66 8.16
N PRO A 80 13.63 1.19 8.55
CA PRO A 80 12.41 1.53 7.83
C PRO A 80 12.08 3.02 7.83
N ILE A 81 11.49 3.47 6.73
CA ILE A 81 10.75 4.73 6.62
C ILE A 81 9.32 4.39 6.20
N ASP A 82 8.35 4.89 6.94
CA ASP A 82 6.93 4.66 6.73
C ASP A 82 6.24 5.94 6.28
N THR A 83 5.40 5.80 5.25
CA THR A 83 4.50 6.85 4.76
C THR A 83 3.07 6.36 4.84
N THR A 84 2.21 7.07 5.55
CA THR A 84 0.77 6.76 5.64
C THR A 84 0.01 7.46 4.52
N LEU A 85 -0.87 6.72 3.84
CA LEU A 85 -1.80 7.23 2.84
C LEU A 85 -3.21 7.15 3.42
N PHE A 86 -3.88 8.30 3.47
CA PHE A 86 -5.27 8.42 3.91
C PHE A 86 -6.19 8.25 2.72
N VAL A 87 -7.28 7.52 2.93
CA VAL A 87 -8.14 7.08 1.85
C VAL A 87 -9.62 7.25 2.17
N GLU A 88 -10.41 7.60 1.14
CA GLU A 88 -11.86 7.75 1.23
C GLU A 88 -12.59 6.88 0.19
N PRO A 89 -13.82 6.43 0.49
CA PRO A 89 -14.59 5.64 -0.46
C PRO A 89 -15.01 6.37 -1.73
N SER A 90 -15.02 5.65 -2.85
CA SER A 90 -15.21 6.16 -4.21
C SER A 90 -15.90 5.19 -5.19
N LYS A 91 -16.23 3.96 -4.76
CA LYS A 91 -17.18 3.06 -5.45
C LYS A 91 -16.71 2.17 -6.67
N GLY A 92 -15.45 1.69 -6.75
CA GLY A 92 -14.87 0.69 -7.70
C GLY A 92 -13.47 0.09 -7.33
N THR A 93 -12.41 0.28 -8.13
CA THR A 93 -11.02 0.23 -7.62
C THR A 93 -10.22 1.33 -8.31
N THR A 94 -9.39 2.07 -7.58
CA THR A 94 -8.57 3.13 -8.16
C THR A 94 -7.11 2.69 -8.22
N GLU A 95 -6.49 2.75 -9.39
CA GLU A 95 -5.06 2.49 -9.55
C GLU A 95 -4.28 3.81 -9.55
N TYR A 96 -3.18 3.83 -8.81
CA TYR A 96 -2.22 4.92 -8.75
C TYR A 96 -0.85 4.48 -9.22
N LEU A 97 -0.24 5.23 -10.13
CA LEU A 97 1.17 5.14 -10.49
C LEU A 97 1.98 6.14 -9.65
N LEU A 98 2.87 5.63 -8.82
CA LEU A 98 3.71 6.41 -7.93
C LEU A 98 5.11 6.53 -8.52
N SER A 99 5.70 7.72 -8.42
CA SER A 99 7.12 7.94 -8.68
C SER A 99 7.80 8.62 -7.49
N GLN A 100 8.99 8.15 -7.13
CA GLN A 100 9.76 8.72 -6.03
C GLN A 100 11.27 8.67 -6.29
N LYS A 101 11.98 9.60 -5.66
CA LYS A 101 13.44 9.62 -5.57
C LYS A 101 13.85 9.40 -4.12
N VAL A 102 14.75 8.44 -3.92
CA VAL A 102 15.31 8.09 -2.62
C VAL A 102 16.82 8.35 -2.63
N VAL A 103 17.36 8.94 -1.57
CA VAL A 103 18.79 9.25 -1.42
C VAL A 103 19.41 8.37 -0.33
N ASN A 104 20.52 7.72 -0.64
CA ASN A 104 21.35 7.03 0.32
C ASN A 104 22.31 8.01 0.98
N SER A 105 21.97 8.53 2.15
CA SER A 105 22.89 9.29 3.01
C SER A 105 23.39 8.46 4.20
N THR A 106 23.24 7.14 4.13
CA THR A 106 23.80 6.20 5.10
C THR A 106 25.29 6.03 4.86
N GLN A 107 25.99 5.35 5.79
CA GLN A 107 27.41 5.00 5.62
C GLN A 107 27.62 3.70 4.81
N ALA A 108 26.55 3.03 4.38
CA ALA A 108 26.62 1.73 3.73
C ALA A 108 26.13 1.79 2.28
N THR A 109 26.75 1.02 1.39
CA THR A 109 26.22 0.76 0.05
C THR A 109 25.00 -0.15 0.15
N TRP A 110 23.95 0.17 -0.60
CA TRP A 110 22.77 -0.67 -0.72
C TRP A 110 22.93 -1.62 -1.91
N ASN A 111 22.57 -2.90 -1.76
CA ASN A 111 22.47 -3.89 -2.86
C ASN A 111 21.03 -4.30 -3.16
N GLY A 112 20.07 -3.77 -2.41
CA GLY A 112 18.66 -3.98 -2.66
C GLY A 112 17.81 -2.95 -1.94
N PHE A 113 16.51 -3.03 -2.19
CA PHE A 113 15.51 -2.16 -1.58
C PHE A 113 14.20 -2.92 -1.48
N ASN A 114 13.45 -2.73 -0.40
CA ASN A 114 12.12 -3.30 -0.21
C ASN A 114 11.12 -2.15 -0.07
N ILE A 115 9.99 -2.27 -0.76
CA ILE A 115 8.79 -1.46 -0.52
C ILE A 115 7.65 -2.41 -0.19
N ALA A 116 6.99 -2.17 0.93
CA ALA A 116 5.92 -3.01 1.45
C ALA A 116 4.66 -2.20 1.73
N ILE A 117 3.49 -2.80 1.50
CA ILE A 117 2.19 -2.31 1.97
C ILE A 117 1.93 -2.94 3.33
N GLY A 118 1.43 -2.16 4.27
CA GLY A 118 0.95 -2.66 5.54
C GLY A 118 0.04 -1.67 6.24
N PHE A 119 -0.35 -2.01 7.47
CA PHE A 119 -1.18 -1.18 8.30
C PHE A 119 -0.40 -0.87 9.58
N SER A 120 -0.35 0.40 9.96
CA SER A 120 0.21 0.79 11.25
C SER A 120 -0.85 0.53 12.32
N LEU A 121 -0.45 -0.15 13.40
CA LEU A 121 -1.33 -0.33 14.57
C LEU A 121 -1.34 0.91 15.48
N ASP A 122 -0.42 1.84 15.25
CA ASP A 122 -0.36 3.10 15.97
C ASP A 122 -1.09 4.19 15.19
N ASN A 123 -1.64 5.12 15.96
CA ASN A 123 -2.48 6.27 15.62
C ASN A 123 -1.83 7.34 14.71
N GLY A 124 -1.15 6.93 13.64
CA GLY A 124 -0.80 7.80 12.50
C GLY A 124 0.54 8.53 12.58
N LEU A 125 1.46 8.11 13.46
CA LEU A 125 2.78 8.76 13.60
C LEU A 125 4.01 7.88 13.27
N GLY A 126 3.80 6.68 12.73
CA GLY A 126 4.88 5.78 12.33
C GLY A 126 5.63 5.18 13.52
N GLY A 127 6.01 3.91 13.39
CA GLY A 127 6.66 3.14 14.45
C GLY A 127 6.95 1.72 14.00
N ASP A 128 7.61 0.93 14.85
CA ASP A 128 7.94 -0.48 14.55
C ASP A 128 6.68 -1.38 14.40
N ASN A 129 5.50 -0.85 14.72
CA ASN A 129 4.20 -1.53 14.68
C ASN A 129 3.57 -1.57 13.27
N PHE A 130 4.33 -2.07 12.30
CA PHE A 130 3.83 -2.35 10.94
C PHE A 130 3.35 -3.79 10.85
N ALA A 131 2.07 -3.95 10.52
CA ALA A 131 1.49 -5.24 10.24
C ALA A 131 1.36 -5.42 8.72
N SER A 132 2.08 -6.41 8.19
CA SER A 132 1.85 -6.87 6.82
C SER A 132 0.40 -7.38 6.69
N PRO A 133 -0.29 -7.14 5.56
CA PRO A 133 -1.63 -7.67 5.39
C PRO A 133 -1.66 -9.20 5.36
N ALA A 134 -0.52 -9.86 5.11
CA ALA A 134 -0.37 -11.31 5.21
C ALA A 134 -0.58 -11.86 6.64
N VAL A 135 -0.40 -11.03 7.68
CA VAL A 135 -0.60 -11.44 9.09
C VAL A 135 -1.94 -10.96 9.66
N ILE A 136 -2.67 -10.12 8.92
CA ILE A 136 -4.01 -9.66 9.30
C ILE A 136 -5.01 -10.62 8.67
N LEU A 137 -5.87 -11.24 9.49
CA LEU A 137 -7.00 -12.01 8.98
C LEU A 137 -8.02 -11.04 8.36
N VAL A 138 -7.85 -10.74 7.08
CA VAL A 138 -8.81 -9.99 6.28
C VAL A 138 -10.08 -10.85 6.16
N PRO A 139 -11.24 -10.41 6.68
CA PRO A 139 -12.44 -11.23 6.60
C PRO A 139 -12.83 -11.47 5.13
N THR A 140 -13.58 -12.54 4.87
CA THR A 140 -14.05 -12.83 3.51
C THR A 140 -14.90 -11.66 2.98
N GLY A 141 -14.64 -11.24 1.75
CA GLY A 141 -15.36 -10.12 1.11
C GLY A 141 -14.70 -8.75 1.32
N PHE A 142 -13.62 -8.67 2.08
CA PHE A 142 -12.82 -7.45 2.19
C PHE A 142 -11.67 -7.48 1.19
N ALA A 143 -11.41 -6.31 0.60
CA ALA A 143 -10.32 -6.10 -0.32
C ALA A 143 -9.43 -4.99 0.25
N ILE A 144 -8.13 -5.17 0.11
CA ILE A 144 -7.11 -4.28 0.69
C ILE A 144 -6.15 -3.82 -0.41
N PRO A 145 -5.37 -2.75 -0.18
CA PRO A 145 -4.45 -2.24 -1.17
C PRO A 145 -3.40 -3.29 -1.57
N THR A 146 -3.09 -3.36 -2.86
CA THR A 146 -2.09 -4.27 -3.41
C THR A 146 -1.17 -3.54 -4.38
N PHE A 147 0.06 -4.01 -4.53
CA PHE A 147 0.86 -3.66 -5.70
C PHE A 147 0.26 -4.29 -6.94
N ASN A 148 0.12 -3.50 -8.00
CA ASN A 148 -0.32 -3.99 -9.30
C ASN A 148 0.87 -4.66 -10.03
N ASN A 149 0.57 -5.61 -10.91
CA ASN A 149 1.55 -6.30 -11.76
C ASN A 149 2.15 -5.43 -12.88
N ALA A 150 1.76 -4.14 -13.00
CA ALA A 150 2.46 -3.20 -13.86
C ALA A 150 3.94 -3.13 -13.45
N GLN A 151 4.83 -3.51 -14.37
CA GLN A 151 6.24 -3.80 -14.08
C GLN A 151 6.94 -2.61 -13.39
N PRO A 152 7.19 -2.68 -12.06
CA PRO A 152 7.84 -1.59 -11.33
C PRO A 152 9.26 -1.39 -11.85
N THR A 153 9.74 -0.15 -11.84
CA THR A 153 11.06 0.21 -12.37
C THR A 153 11.95 0.84 -11.30
N SER A 154 13.26 0.70 -11.50
CA SER A 154 14.28 1.37 -10.69
C SER A 154 15.39 1.89 -11.60
N SER A 155 15.96 3.05 -11.28
CA SER A 155 17.13 3.58 -12.00
C SER A 155 18.45 2.91 -11.64
N LYS A 156 18.49 2.15 -10.52
CA LYS A 156 19.73 1.55 -9.98
C LYS A 156 19.67 0.03 -9.81
N PHE A 157 18.49 -0.56 -9.64
CA PHE A 157 18.30 -1.99 -9.44
C PHE A 157 17.69 -2.63 -10.69
N ALA A 158 18.40 -3.58 -11.31
CA ALA A 158 17.98 -4.21 -12.56
C ALA A 158 16.99 -5.37 -12.38
N GLN A 159 16.87 -5.89 -11.16
CA GLN A 159 16.00 -7.02 -10.85
C GLN A 159 14.89 -6.57 -9.90
N VAL A 160 13.69 -7.05 -10.17
CA VAL A 160 12.55 -6.92 -9.25
C VAL A 160 11.94 -8.29 -9.03
N ASN A 161 11.80 -8.67 -7.77
CA ASN A 161 11.11 -9.87 -7.35
C ASN A 161 9.88 -9.48 -6.54
N PRO A 162 8.67 -9.49 -7.13
CA PRO A 162 7.45 -9.30 -6.37
C PRO A 162 7.25 -10.51 -5.47
N ASP A 163 7.33 -10.30 -4.16
CA ASP A 163 7.10 -11.35 -3.15
C ASP A 163 5.64 -11.28 -2.69
N GLY A 164 4.75 -11.59 -3.64
CA GLY A 164 3.29 -11.47 -3.49
C GLY A 164 2.75 -10.07 -3.77
N SER A 165 1.49 -9.84 -3.38
CA SER A 165 0.73 -8.61 -3.69
C SER A 165 1.08 -7.41 -2.79
N PHE A 166 1.91 -7.60 -1.76
CA PHE A 166 2.15 -6.58 -0.73
C PHE A 166 3.62 -6.20 -0.56
N ASN A 167 4.53 -6.78 -1.34
CA ASN A 167 5.96 -6.50 -1.27
C ASN A 167 6.60 -6.43 -2.66
N ILE A 168 7.43 -5.42 -2.87
CA ILE A 168 8.31 -5.32 -4.03
C ILE A 168 9.75 -5.32 -3.52
N ASN A 169 10.53 -6.31 -3.97
CA ASN A 169 11.95 -6.43 -3.64
C ASN A 169 12.81 -6.13 -4.86
N TRP A 170 13.65 -5.10 -4.78
CA TRP A 170 14.63 -4.75 -5.81
C TRP A 170 16.01 -5.28 -5.47
N SER A 171 16.74 -5.72 -6.48
CA SER A 171 18.13 -6.20 -6.38
C SER A 171 18.87 -6.09 -7.72
N GLY A 172 20.07 -6.69 -7.83
CA GLY A 172 20.84 -6.72 -9.07
C GLY A 172 21.48 -5.36 -9.44
N GLY A 173 21.78 -4.54 -8.44
CA GLY A 173 22.41 -3.23 -8.59
C GLY A 173 22.88 -2.68 -7.25
N THR A 174 23.43 -1.47 -7.26
CA THR A 174 23.91 -0.82 -6.03
C THR A 174 23.60 0.67 -5.97
N VAL A 175 23.49 1.19 -4.75
CA VAL A 175 23.37 2.62 -4.46
C VAL A 175 24.41 2.96 -3.40
N ALA A 176 25.49 3.65 -3.79
CA ALA A 176 26.54 4.05 -2.86
C ALA A 176 26.11 5.25 -1.98
N PRO A 177 26.75 5.49 -0.83
CA PRO A 177 26.55 6.72 -0.05
C PRO A 177 26.69 7.98 -0.92
N GLY A 178 25.74 8.91 -0.78
CA GLY A 178 25.61 10.13 -1.58
C GLY A 178 24.86 9.94 -2.90
N GLU A 179 24.55 8.72 -3.33
CA GLU A 179 23.77 8.48 -4.54
C GLU A 179 22.26 8.47 -4.29
N SER A 180 21.49 8.65 -5.37
CA SER A 180 20.05 8.49 -5.38
C SER A 180 19.60 7.37 -6.31
N VAL A 181 18.43 6.81 -6.01
CA VAL A 181 17.69 5.88 -6.86
C VAL A 181 16.27 6.42 -7.09
N ASP A 182 15.79 6.27 -8.31
CA ASP A 182 14.41 6.60 -8.68
C ASP A 182 13.61 5.30 -8.79
N PHE A 183 12.39 5.28 -8.26
CA PHE A 183 11.47 4.16 -8.33
C PHE A 183 10.15 4.58 -8.95
N THR A 184 9.55 3.66 -9.71
CA THR A 184 8.14 3.75 -10.11
C THR A 184 7.42 2.44 -9.83
N PHE A 185 6.22 2.51 -9.27
CA PHE A 185 5.38 1.33 -9.00
C PHE A 185 3.91 1.72 -8.97
N SER A 186 3.03 0.75 -9.20
CA SER A 186 1.58 0.96 -9.19
C SER A 186 0.92 0.32 -7.97
N LEU A 187 -0.12 0.97 -7.47
CA LEU A 187 -0.98 0.52 -6.37
C LEU A 187 -2.41 0.41 -6.85
N ASP A 188 -3.07 -0.70 -6.56
CA ASP A 188 -4.52 -0.84 -6.67
C ASP A 188 -5.16 -0.65 -5.29
N ILE A 189 -6.14 0.25 -5.20
CA ILE A 189 -6.81 0.58 -3.93
C ILE A 189 -8.32 0.31 -4.06
N PRO A 190 -8.78 -0.89 -3.62
CA PRO A 190 -10.21 -1.24 -3.62
C PRO A 190 -10.92 -0.60 -2.41
N ASP A 191 -12.23 -0.35 -2.47
CA ASP A 191 -13.04 -0.27 -1.23
C ASP A 191 -13.42 -1.70 -0.83
N ASP A 192 -14.00 -1.76 0.36
CA ASP A 192 -14.66 -2.93 0.91
C ASP A 192 -15.97 -3.20 0.17
N LEU A 193 -16.21 -4.45 -0.23
CA LEU A 193 -17.41 -4.87 -0.97
C LEU A 193 -18.71 -4.70 -0.16
N GLU A 194 -18.61 -4.48 1.16
CA GLU A 194 -19.75 -4.41 2.09
C GLU A 194 -19.92 -3.04 2.77
N ALA A 195 -19.25 -1.97 2.30
CA ALA A 195 -19.36 -0.62 2.87
C ALA A 195 -19.00 -0.51 4.37
N ASN A 196 -18.25 -1.47 4.89
CA ASN A 196 -17.89 -1.58 6.31
C ASN A 196 -16.78 -0.61 6.73
N ASN A 197 -16.15 0.10 5.80
CA ASN A 197 -15.03 1.01 6.05
C ASN A 197 -13.93 0.39 6.91
N PHE A 198 -13.40 -0.74 6.45
CA PHE A 198 -12.43 -1.55 7.19
C PHE A 198 -11.14 -0.79 7.51
N TYR A 199 -10.73 0.10 6.61
CA TYR A 199 -9.55 0.94 6.79
C TYR A 199 -9.81 2.34 6.22
N ASP A 200 -9.32 3.36 6.89
CA ASP A 200 -9.29 4.76 6.44
C ASP A 200 -7.88 5.20 6.00
N SER A 201 -6.91 4.32 6.18
CA SER A 201 -5.51 4.56 5.87
C SER A 201 -4.73 3.25 5.74
N PHE A 202 -3.61 3.31 5.04
CA PHE A 202 -2.61 2.25 4.99
C PHE A 202 -1.22 2.85 4.90
N THR A 203 -0.18 2.04 5.04
CA THR A 203 1.22 2.48 5.10
C THR A 203 2.03 1.85 3.98
N ILE A 204 2.86 2.66 3.34
CA ILE A 204 3.96 2.22 2.49
C ILE A 204 5.24 2.30 3.31
N ARG A 205 5.83 1.14 3.58
CA ARG A 205 7.12 1.00 4.25
C ARG A 205 8.23 0.86 3.22
N GLN A 206 9.32 1.57 3.42
CA GLN A 206 10.50 1.55 2.59
C GLN A 206 11.71 1.12 3.41
N LEU A 207 12.52 0.18 2.91
CA LEU A 207 13.67 -0.35 3.63
C LEU A 207 14.84 -0.66 2.68
N PRO A 208 15.99 0.03 2.80
CA PRO A 208 17.18 -0.34 2.06
C PRO A 208 17.82 -1.62 2.60
N ILE A 209 18.46 -2.38 1.72
CA ILE A 209 19.22 -3.59 2.06
C ILE A 209 20.70 -3.27 1.86
N ALA A 210 21.49 -3.33 2.93
CA ALA A 210 22.92 -3.02 2.88
C ALA A 210 23.73 -4.22 2.38
N SER A 211 24.73 -3.97 1.52
CA SER A 211 25.55 -5.02 0.89
C SER A 211 26.39 -5.86 1.87
N ASN A 212 26.61 -5.34 3.08
CA ASN A 212 27.52 -5.92 4.07
C ASN A 212 26.79 -6.48 5.30
N LEU A 213 25.47 -6.34 5.38
CA LEU A 213 24.69 -7.04 6.38
C LEU A 213 24.44 -8.44 5.82
N ASN A 214 25.03 -9.47 6.44
CA ASN A 214 24.67 -10.86 6.16
C ASN A 214 23.15 -10.96 6.06
N GLU A 215 22.64 -11.54 4.97
CA GLU A 215 21.22 -11.63 4.56
C GLU A 215 20.27 -12.24 5.62
N ASN A 216 20.77 -12.57 6.81
CA ASN A 216 20.03 -13.16 7.92
C ASN A 216 19.39 -12.15 8.88
N LYS A 217 19.50 -10.83 8.67
CA LYS A 217 18.66 -9.87 9.41
C LYS A 217 17.32 -9.75 8.69
N THR A 218 16.54 -10.82 8.76
CA THR A 218 15.11 -10.79 8.43
C THR A 218 14.46 -9.64 9.20
N VAL A 219 13.59 -8.88 8.53
CA VAL A 219 12.65 -7.99 9.22
C VAL A 219 12.01 -8.84 10.32
N PRO A 220 12.08 -8.45 11.61
CA PRO A 220 11.41 -9.21 12.65
C PRO A 220 9.94 -9.29 12.28
N GLU A 221 9.45 -10.46 11.90
CA GLU A 221 8.02 -10.67 11.83
C GLU A 221 7.47 -10.35 13.23
N PRO A 222 6.34 -9.63 13.33
CA PRO A 222 5.72 -9.39 14.62
C PRO A 222 5.53 -10.75 15.29
N SER A 223 6.17 -10.93 16.45
CA SER A 223 6.13 -12.19 17.17
C SER A 223 4.66 -12.58 17.41
N LEU A 224 4.27 -13.76 16.91
CA LEU A 224 2.95 -14.40 17.04
C LEU A 224 2.39 -14.48 18.47
N ILE A 225 3.20 -14.10 19.47
CA ILE A 225 2.87 -14.09 20.89
C ILE A 225 1.70 -13.12 21.20
N PHE A 226 1.46 -12.08 20.41
CA PHE A 226 0.37 -11.14 20.67
C PHE A 226 -0.99 -11.52 20.04
N ALA A 227 -1.02 -12.47 19.11
CA ALA A 227 -2.27 -12.93 18.49
C ALA A 227 -3.13 -13.81 19.44
N PHE A 228 -2.59 -14.25 20.58
CA PHE A 228 -3.31 -15.07 21.55
C PHE A 228 -3.97 -14.29 22.70
N LEU A 229 -3.71 -12.99 22.85
CA LEU A 229 -4.26 -12.21 23.96
C LEU A 229 -5.62 -11.58 23.65
N SER A 230 -6.08 -11.56 22.39
CA SER A 230 -7.44 -11.11 22.05
C SER A 230 -8.50 -12.21 22.16
N LEU A 231 -8.12 -13.46 22.45
CA LEU A 231 -9.05 -14.59 22.62
C LEU A 231 -9.44 -14.86 24.08
N LEU A 232 -8.85 -14.16 25.06
CA LEU A 232 -9.20 -14.27 26.47
C LEU A 232 -9.63 -12.89 26.97
N GLY A 233 -10.93 -12.63 26.84
CA GLY A 233 -11.55 -11.35 27.21
C GLY A 233 -11.14 -10.87 28.61
N PHE A 234 -10.38 -9.78 28.61
CA PHE A 234 -10.29 -8.77 29.66
C PHE A 234 -10.40 -7.40 28.99
#